data_AF-A0A1J3ETB0-F1
#
_entry.id   AF-A0A1J3ETB0-F1
#
_cell.length_a   1.000
_cell.length_b   1.000
_cell.length_c   1.000
_cell.angle_alpha   90.00
_cell.angle_beta   90.00
_cell.angle_gamma   90.00
#
_symmetry.space_group_name_H-M   'P 1'
#
loop_
_entity.id
_entity.type
_entity.pdbx_description
1 polymer ?
#
loop_
_entity_poly.entity_id
_entity_poly.type
_entity_poly.pdbx_seq_one_letter_code
_entity_poly.pdbx_strand_id
1 'polypeptide(L)'
;DRSISSTLLVPAATLQCFISLSILVFIPIYDRLFVPIARSITHKPAGITTLQRISIGIFLSIISVVVAALVEMKRLKTARDHGLVDFPEATVPMSIWWLAPQYVLYGVADVFTMVGMQEFFYGQVPVELRSLGLSMYLSVIGIGSFLSSFMVSVI
;
A
#
# COMPACT_ATOMS: atom_id res chain seq x y z
N ASP A 1 -9.47 -15.01 -13.78
CA ASP A 1 -8.89 -15.52 -12.51
C ASP A 1 -7.47 -16.04 -12.65
N ARG A 2 -6.67 -15.80 -11.61
CA ARG A 2 -5.21 -16.02 -11.53
C ARG A 2 -4.92 -17.30 -10.77
N SER A 3 -4.65 -18.40 -11.47
CA SER A 3 -4.43 -19.71 -10.86
C SER A 3 -2.93 -20.01 -10.65
N ILE A 4 -2.59 -20.62 -9.51
CA ILE A 4 -1.27 -21.24 -9.24
C ILE A 4 -1.32 -22.76 -9.51
N SER A 5 -2.51 -23.37 -9.48
CA SER A 5 -2.73 -24.79 -9.82
C SER A 5 -4.20 -24.98 -10.22
N SER A 6 -4.46 -25.97 -11.07
CA SER A 6 -5.65 -26.18 -11.91
C SER A 6 -7.01 -26.37 -11.21
N THR A 7 -7.19 -25.94 -9.95
CA THR A 7 -8.44 -26.14 -9.20
C THR A 7 -8.74 -25.06 -8.15
N LEU A 8 -7.83 -24.11 -7.88
CA LEU A 8 -8.04 -23.07 -6.86
C LEU A 8 -8.19 -21.69 -7.51
N LEU A 9 -9.45 -21.24 -7.61
CA LEU A 9 -9.83 -19.84 -7.83
C LEU A 9 -9.35 -19.05 -6.62
N VAL A 10 -8.29 -18.26 -6.78
CA VAL A 10 -7.73 -17.44 -5.70
C VAL A 10 -8.60 -16.19 -5.55
N PRO A 11 -9.38 -16.05 -4.46
CA PRO A 11 -10.28 -14.91 -4.29
C PRO A 11 -9.48 -13.61 -4.22
N ALA A 12 -10.03 -12.50 -4.75
CA ALA A 12 -9.40 -11.18 -4.64
C ALA A 12 -9.04 -10.82 -3.18
N ALA A 13 -9.82 -11.29 -2.21
CA ALA A 13 -9.56 -11.12 -0.77
C ALA A 13 -8.21 -11.69 -0.31
N THR A 14 -7.70 -12.76 -0.93
CA THR A 14 -6.39 -13.34 -0.55
C THR A 14 -5.21 -12.46 -0.99
N LEU A 15 -5.41 -11.56 -1.96
CA LEU A 15 -4.40 -10.58 -2.32
C LEU A 15 -4.16 -9.57 -1.19
N GLN A 16 -5.20 -9.28 -0.40
CA GLN A 16 -5.08 -8.44 0.80
C GLN A 16 -4.14 -9.05 1.83
N CYS A 17 -4.03 -10.37 1.90
CA CYS A 17 -3.12 -11.05 2.82
C CYS A 17 -1.65 -10.68 2.54
N PHE A 18 -1.26 -10.41 1.28
CA PHE A 18 0.11 -9.96 0.97
C PHE A 18 0.42 -8.60 1.60
N ILE A 19 -0.56 -7.69 1.62
CA ILE A 19 -0.40 -6.39 2.28
C ILE A 19 -0.22 -6.61 3.79
N SER A 20 -1.11 -7.39 4.41
CA SER A 20 -1.04 -7.68 5.85
C SER A 20 0.27 -8.37 6.25
N LEU A 21 0.74 -9.34 5.46
CA LEU A 21 2.02 -10.01 5.68
C LEU A 21 3.20 -9.05 5.51
N SER A 22 3.16 -8.18 4.49
CA SER A 22 4.18 -7.15 4.29
C SER A 22 4.25 -6.23 5.51
N ILE A 23 3.12 -5.71 5.98
CA ILE A 23 3.05 -4.87 7.19
C ILE A 23 3.60 -5.60 8.42
N LEU A 24 3.19 -6.86 8.65
CA LEU A 24 3.62 -7.67 9.79
C LEU A 24 5.15 -7.86 9.80
N VAL A 25 5.76 -8.04 8.63
CA VAL A 25 7.21 -8.20 8.49
C VAL A 25 7.93 -6.85 8.57
N PHE A 26 7.38 -5.79 7.99
CA PHE A 26 8.05 -4.50 7.88
C PHE A 26 7.95 -3.63 9.13
N ILE A 27 6.90 -3.75 9.95
CA ILE A 27 6.83 -3.06 11.25
C ILE A 27 8.04 -3.36 12.15
N PRO A 28 8.39 -4.63 12.46
CA PRO A 28 9.54 -4.90 13.32
C PRO A 28 10.87 -4.50 12.67
N ILE A 29 10.97 -4.56 11.33
CA ILE A 29 12.14 -4.06 10.59
C ILE A 29 12.24 -2.54 10.74
N TYR A 30 11.13 -1.83 10.62
CA TYR A 30 11.06 -0.39 10.80
C TYR A 30 11.52 0.00 12.21
N ASP A 31 10.95 -0.62 13.24
CA ASP A 31 11.26 -0.29 14.63
C ASP A 31 12.69 -0.69 15.04
N ARG A 32 13.18 -1.85 14.58
CA ARG A 32 14.49 -2.39 15.02
C ARG A 32 15.67 -2.00 14.14
N LEU A 33 15.45 -1.68 12.87
CA LEU A 33 16.52 -1.36 11.93
C LEU A 33 16.44 0.11 11.52
N PHE A 34 15.30 0.55 10.99
CA PHE A 34 15.17 1.89 10.42
C PHE A 34 15.25 2.98 11.49
N VAL A 35 14.48 2.88 12.58
CA VAL A 35 14.48 3.86 13.68
C VAL A 35 15.86 4.05 14.32
N PRO A 36 16.60 3.00 14.76
CA PRO A 36 17.91 3.20 15.36
C PRO A 36 18.96 3.71 14.38
N ILE A 37 18.95 3.27 13.11
CA ILE A 37 19.85 3.81 12.08
C ILE A 37 19.56 5.29 11.84
N ALA A 38 18.29 5.64 11.65
CA ALA A 38 17.88 7.02 11.45
C ALA A 38 18.28 7.89 12.65
N ARG A 39 18.07 7.41 13.88
CA ARG A 39 18.49 8.09 15.12
C ARG A 39 20.00 8.26 15.23
N SER A 40 20.77 7.27 14.78
CA SER A 40 22.24 7.35 14.77
C SER A 40 22.74 8.43 13.81
N ILE A 41 22.10 8.56 12.63
CA ILE A 41 22.53 9.51 11.59
C ILE A 41 22.06 10.94 11.89
N THR A 42 20.81 11.13 12.31
CA THR A 42 20.22 12.47 12.47
C THR A 42 20.32 13.02 13.88
N HIS A 43 20.71 12.20 14.86
CA HIS A 43 20.73 12.50 16.29
C HIS A 43 19.38 12.95 16.88
N LYS A 44 18.27 12.80 16.15
CA LYS A 44 16.92 13.10 16.65
C LYS A 44 16.34 11.88 17.37
N PRO A 45 15.55 12.05 18.45
CA PRO A 45 14.95 10.93 19.18
C PRO A 45 14.06 10.04 18.30
N ALA A 46 13.39 10.64 17.31
CA ALA A 46 12.60 9.94 16.30
C ALA A 46 13.38 9.60 15.00
N GLY A 47 14.69 9.85 14.91
CA GLY A 47 15.43 9.66 13.65
C GLY A 47 15.05 10.68 12.57
N ILE A 48 14.06 10.40 11.73
CA ILE A 48 13.58 11.36 10.71
C ILE A 48 12.34 12.13 11.18
N THR A 49 12.06 13.30 10.58
CA THR A 49 10.86 14.06 10.93
C THR A 49 9.60 13.33 10.51
N THR A 50 8.48 13.56 11.21
CA THR A 50 7.19 12.93 10.91
C THR A 50 6.73 13.24 9.48
N LEU A 51 6.90 14.48 9.03
CA LEU A 51 6.59 14.87 7.65
C LEU A 51 7.46 14.12 6.62
N GLN A 52 8.76 13.92 6.88
CA GLN A 52 9.62 13.14 5.98
C GLN A 52 9.18 11.68 5.89
N ARG A 53 8.77 11.07 7.02
CA ARG A 53 8.20 9.70 7.03
C ARG A 53 6.97 9.61 6.13
N ILE A 54 6.05 10.55 6.28
CA ILE A 54 4.83 10.63 5.47
C ILE A 54 5.19 10.79 3.98
N SER A 55 6.10 11.69 3.64
CA SER A 55 6.53 11.90 2.26
C SER A 55 7.16 10.66 1.63
N ILE A 56 7.98 9.90 2.38
CA ILE A 56 8.55 8.63 1.90
C ILE A 56 7.43 7.63 1.60
N GLY A 57 6.46 7.49 2.49
CA GLY A 57 5.32 6.59 2.30
C GLY A 57 4.47 6.97 1.07
N ILE A 58 4.18 8.25 0.87
CA ILE A 58 3.46 8.73 -0.32
C ILE A 58 4.29 8.47 -1.59
N PHE A 59 5.59 8.73 -1.57
CA PHE A 59 6.47 8.48 -2.71
C PHE A 59 6.51 6.99 -3.09
N LEU A 60 6.65 6.10 -2.11
CA LEU A 60 6.59 4.65 -2.32
C LEU A 60 5.21 4.19 -2.84
N SER A 61 4.13 4.84 -2.40
CA SER A 61 2.77 4.57 -2.90
C SER A 61 2.65 4.88 -4.39
N ILE A 62 3.24 5.99 -4.86
CA ILE A 62 3.28 6.34 -6.28
C ILE A 62 4.02 5.26 -7.07
N ILE A 63 5.20 4.82 -6.59
CA ILE A 63 5.96 3.76 -7.25
C ILE A 63 5.13 2.46 -7.30
N SER A 64 4.41 2.13 -6.23
CA SER A 64 3.52 0.97 -6.18
C SER A 64 2.42 1.02 -7.25
N VAL A 65 1.80 2.18 -7.46
CA VAL A 65 0.80 2.38 -8.52
C VAL A 65 1.42 2.25 -9.92
N VAL A 66 2.64 2.76 -10.12
CA VAL A 66 3.38 2.60 -11.39
C VAL A 66 3.67 1.12 -11.67
N VAL A 67 4.15 0.37 -10.67
CA VAL A 67 4.38 -1.08 -10.80
C VAL A 67 3.07 -1.81 -11.13
N ALA A 68 1.96 -1.44 -10.48
CA ALA A 68 0.66 -2.02 -10.76
C ALA A 68 0.19 -1.74 -12.20
N ALA A 69 0.41 -0.52 -12.70
CA ALA A 69 0.11 -0.17 -14.09
C ALA A 69 0.94 -1.02 -15.07
N LEU A 70 2.23 -1.22 -14.83
CA LEU A 70 3.09 -2.06 -15.68
C LEU A 70 2.67 -3.53 -15.67
N VAL A 71 2.29 -4.07 -14.51
CA VAL A 71 1.76 -5.43 -14.38
C VAL A 71 0.45 -5.57 -15.14
N GLU A 72 -0.43 -4.57 -15.06
CA GLU A 72 -1.71 -4.57 -15.76
C GLU A 72 -1.53 -4.44 -17.28
N MET A 73 -0.59 -3.61 -17.76
CA MET A 73 -0.22 -3.56 -19.17
C MET A 73 0.23 -4.92 -19.69
N LYS A 74 1.02 -5.66 -18.90
CA LYS A 74 1.45 -7.02 -19.26
C LYS A 74 0.28 -8.01 -19.26
N ARG A 75 -0.65 -7.88 -18.30
CA ARG A 75 -1.88 -8.69 -18.25
C ARG A 75 -2.73 -8.47 -19.49
N LEU A 76 -2.97 -7.21 -19.87
CA LEU A 76 -3.74 -6.82 -21.05
C LEU A 76 -3.09 -7.31 -22.34
N LYS A 77 -1.76 -7.19 -22.47
CA LYS A 77 -1.03 -7.72 -23.62
C LYS A 77 -1.18 -9.23 -23.74
N THR A 78 -1.04 -9.96 -22.63
CA THR A 78 -1.19 -11.42 -22.60
C THR A 78 -2.62 -11.83 -22.97
N ALA A 79 -3.64 -11.10 -22.51
CA ALA A 79 -5.03 -11.34 -22.91
C ALA A 79 -5.25 -11.14 -24.42
N ARG A 80 -4.62 -10.11 -25.00
CA ARG A 80 -4.66 -9.82 -26.44
C ARG A 80 -4.00 -10.91 -27.28
N ASP A 81 -2.82 -11.34 -26.88
CA ASP A 81 -2.04 -12.35 -27.60
C ASP A 81 -2.74 -13.72 -27.60
N HIS A 82 -3.60 -14.01 -26.62
CA HIS A 82 -4.40 -15.24 -26.55
C HIS A 82 -5.79 -15.11 -27.17
N GLY A 83 -6.12 -13.97 -27.82
CA GLY A 83 -7.43 -13.74 -28.43
C GLY A 83 -8.59 -13.66 -27.42
N LEU A 84 -8.29 -13.41 -26.15
CA LEU A 84 -9.26 -13.38 -25.04
C LEU A 84 -9.85 -11.98 -24.80
N VAL A 85 -9.65 -11.04 -25.72
CA VAL A 85 -10.09 -9.63 -25.57
C VAL A 85 -11.62 -9.51 -25.60
N ASP A 86 -12.28 -10.35 -26.39
CA ASP A 86 -13.74 -10.33 -26.59
C ASP A 86 -14.49 -11.25 -25.60
N PHE A 87 -13.77 -11.97 -24.74
CA PHE A 87 -14.33 -12.85 -23.69
C PHE A 87 -14.01 -12.28 -22.30
N PRO A 88 -14.89 -11.44 -21.72
CA PRO A 88 -14.65 -10.80 -20.42
C PRO A 88 -14.46 -11.79 -19.26
N GLU A 89 -14.94 -13.03 -19.41
CA GLU A 89 -14.81 -14.12 -18.42
C GLU A 89 -13.59 -15.03 -18.66
N ALA A 90 -12.84 -14.84 -19.75
CA ALA A 90 -11.73 -15.72 -20.07
C ALA A 90 -10.52 -15.48 -19.14
N THR A 91 -10.00 -16.58 -18.61
CA THR A 91 -8.89 -16.58 -17.66
C THR A 91 -7.57 -16.25 -18.38
N VAL A 92 -7.00 -15.07 -18.09
CA VAL A 92 -5.65 -14.74 -18.56
C VAL A 92 -4.65 -15.64 -17.83
N PRO A 93 -3.86 -16.47 -18.54
CA PRO A 93 -2.88 -17.36 -17.92
C PRO A 93 -1.68 -16.55 -17.41
N MET A 94 -1.84 -15.92 -16.24
CA MET A 94 -0.81 -15.11 -15.59
C MET A 94 -0.62 -15.58 -14.14
N SER A 95 0.64 -15.86 -13.79
CA SER A 95 0.99 -16.25 -12.42
C SER A 95 0.68 -15.12 -11.42
N ILE A 96 0.11 -15.47 -10.27
CA ILE A 96 -0.22 -14.51 -9.22
C ILE A 96 1.01 -13.78 -8.66
N TRP A 97 2.20 -14.38 -8.80
CA TRP A 97 3.46 -13.80 -8.35
C TRP A 97 3.77 -12.46 -9.01
N TRP A 98 3.19 -12.16 -10.19
CA TRP A 98 3.31 -10.85 -10.83
C TRP A 98 2.66 -9.72 -10.03
N LEU A 99 1.73 -10.02 -9.13
CA LEU A 99 1.11 -9.03 -8.25
C LEU A 99 1.82 -8.86 -6.93
N ALA A 100 2.65 -9.82 -6.51
CA ALA A 100 3.36 -9.71 -5.24
C ALA A 100 4.17 -8.40 -5.12
N PRO A 101 4.90 -7.92 -6.15
CA PRO A 101 5.70 -6.70 -6.03
C PRO A 101 4.88 -5.45 -5.67
N GLN A 102 3.72 -5.25 -6.30
CA GLN A 102 2.91 -4.06 -6.04
C GLN A 102 2.28 -4.12 -4.63
N TYR A 103 1.82 -5.30 -4.17
CA TYR A 103 1.22 -5.44 -2.85
C TYR A 103 2.24 -5.33 -1.71
N VAL A 104 3.43 -5.91 -1.90
CA VAL A 104 4.52 -5.78 -0.93
C VAL A 104 4.94 -4.32 -0.82
N LEU A 105 5.18 -3.64 -1.95
CA LEU A 105 5.59 -2.24 -1.96
C LEU A 105 4.52 -1.31 -1.36
N TYR A 106 3.25 -1.57 -1.65
CA TYR A 106 2.14 -0.87 -1.00
C TYR A 106 2.13 -1.07 0.52
N GLY A 107 2.32 -2.30 1.00
CA GLY A 107 2.40 -2.57 2.44
C GLY A 107 3.57 -1.85 3.11
N VAL A 108 4.74 -1.76 2.45
CA VAL A 108 5.87 -0.97 2.96
C VAL A 108 5.52 0.51 3.02
N ALA A 109 4.94 1.04 1.95
CA ALA A 109 4.51 2.44 1.87
C ALA A 109 3.50 2.78 2.97
N ASP A 110 2.57 1.86 3.25
CA ASP A 110 1.55 2.01 4.28
C ASP A 110 2.16 2.09 5.68
N VAL A 111 3.17 1.27 6.01
CA VAL A 111 3.88 1.36 7.30
C VAL A 111 4.48 2.75 7.52
N PHE A 112 5.18 3.31 6.53
CA PHE A 112 5.78 4.66 6.65
C PHE A 112 4.72 5.75 6.80
N THR A 113 3.64 5.65 6.01
CA THR A 113 2.58 6.67 6.00
C THR A 113 1.75 6.60 7.29
N MET A 114 1.36 5.41 7.72
CA MET A 114 0.56 5.18 8.92
C MET A 114 1.30 5.65 10.17
N VAL A 115 2.54 5.21 10.37
CA VAL A 115 3.34 5.60 11.55
C VAL A 115 3.57 7.11 11.54
N GLY A 116 3.93 7.68 10.39
CA GLY A 116 4.17 9.13 10.25
C GLY A 116 2.92 9.97 10.52
N MET A 117 1.76 9.58 9.98
CA MET A 117 0.50 10.29 10.18
C MET A 117 0.01 10.18 11.62
N GLN A 118 0.06 8.99 12.23
CA GLN A 118 -0.34 8.79 13.62
C GLN A 118 0.51 9.64 14.56
N GLU A 119 1.84 9.60 14.41
CA GLU A 119 2.76 10.38 15.25
C GLU A 119 2.59 11.89 15.04
N PHE A 120 2.34 12.33 13.80
CA PHE A 120 2.05 13.73 13.50
C PHE A 120 0.76 14.21 14.17
N PHE A 121 -0.37 13.58 13.89
CA PHE A 121 -1.66 14.04 14.42
C PHE A 121 -1.78 13.87 15.93
N TYR A 122 -1.14 12.84 16.50
CA TYR A 122 -1.10 12.65 17.96
C TYR A 122 -0.14 13.63 18.64
N GLY A 123 0.99 13.96 18.01
CA GLY A 123 2.02 14.82 18.58
C GLY A 123 1.74 16.32 18.47
N GLN A 124 0.90 16.75 17.53
CA GLN A 124 0.58 18.17 17.30
C GLN A 124 -0.62 18.67 18.12
N VAL A 125 -1.40 17.77 18.73
CA VAL A 125 -2.56 18.14 19.55
C VAL A 125 -2.23 18.14 21.03
N PRO A 126 -2.87 19.02 21.84
CA PRO A 126 -2.78 18.96 23.29
C PRO A 126 -3.17 17.58 23.83
N VAL A 127 -2.67 17.23 25.02
CA VAL A 127 -2.90 15.90 25.63
C VAL A 127 -4.39 15.63 25.81
N GLU A 128 -5.16 16.67 26.13
CA GLU A 128 -6.60 16.65 26.34
C GLU A 128 -7.38 16.36 25.04
N LEU A 129 -6.77 16.58 23.87
CA LEU A 129 -7.38 16.46 22.54
C LEU A 129 -6.77 15.33 21.70
N ARG A 130 -6.06 14.38 22.31
CA ARG A 130 -5.45 13.25 21.58
C ARG A 130 -6.44 12.40 20.78
N SER A 131 -7.67 12.25 21.27
CA SER A 131 -8.75 11.57 20.54
C SER A 131 -9.15 12.31 19.25
N LEU A 132 -9.07 13.65 19.26
CA LEU A 132 -9.29 14.50 18.09
C LEU A 132 -8.18 14.31 17.04
N GLY A 133 -6.93 14.14 17.47
CA GLY A 133 -5.81 13.83 16.57
C GLY A 133 -6.05 12.51 15.82
N LEU A 134 -6.48 11.47 16.53
CA LEU A 134 -6.79 10.18 15.89
C LEU A 134 -8.02 10.25 14.98
N SER A 135 -9.05 11.03 15.35
CA SER A 135 -10.23 11.21 14.48
C SER A 135 -9.88 11.98 13.21
N MET A 136 -8.98 12.96 13.27
CA MET A 136 -8.45 13.65 12.09
C MET A 136 -7.72 12.67 11.15
N TYR A 137 -6.86 11.80 11.69
CA TYR A 137 -6.22 10.74 10.91
C TYR A 137 -7.23 9.84 10.19
N LEU A 138 -8.24 9.34 10.89
CA LEU A 138 -9.31 8.52 10.29
C LEU A 138 -10.12 9.29 9.25
N SER A 139 -10.35 10.59 9.49
CA SER A 139 -11.06 11.46 8.53
C SER A 139 -10.29 11.62 7.23
N VAL A 140 -8.95 11.74 7.27
CA VAL A 140 -8.12 11.77 6.05
C VAL A 140 -8.29 10.51 5.21
N ILE A 141 -8.32 9.33 5.85
CA ILE A 141 -8.58 8.04 5.17
C ILE A 141 -9.99 8.01 4.57
N GLY A 142 -10.98 8.51 5.31
CA GLY A 142 -12.36 8.61 4.84
C GLY A 142 -12.50 9.50 3.60
N ILE A 143 -11.90 10.69 3.61
CA ILE A 143 -11.85 11.60 2.46
C ILE A 143 -11.15 10.92 1.27
N GLY A 144 -10.03 10.22 1.51
CA GLY A 144 -9.34 9.45 0.47
C GLY A 144 -10.24 8.39 -0.17
N SER A 145 -11.03 7.68 0.63
CA SER A 145 -11.99 6.67 0.15
C SER A 145 -13.11 7.30 -0.68
N PHE A 146 -13.64 8.45 -0.25
CA PHE A 146 -14.63 9.19 -1.04
C PHE A 146 -14.08 9.65 -2.37
N LEU A 147 -12.86 10.19 -2.38
CA LEU A 147 -12.21 10.62 -3.62
C LEU A 147 -11.93 9.44 -4.56
N SER A 148 -11.50 8.29 -4.02
CA SER A 148 -11.31 7.07 -4.80
C SER A 148 -12.64 6.60 -5.43
N SER A 149 -13.72 6.55 -4.66
CA SER A 149 -15.04 6.17 -5.17
C SER A 149 -15.55 7.15 -6.22
N PHE A 150 -15.32 8.44 -6.01
CA PHE A 150 -15.66 9.48 -6.99
C PHE A 150 -14.88 9.31 -8.30
N MET A 151 -13.56 9.06 -8.23
CA MET A 151 -12.75 8.80 -9.42
C MET A 151 -13.25 7.57 -10.19
N VAL A 152 -13.56 6.47 -9.49
CA VAL A 152 -14.10 5.26 -10.11
C VAL A 152 -15.48 5.51 -10.73
N SER A 153 -16.31 6.36 -10.12
CA SER A 153 -17.64 6.69 -10.66
C SER A 153 -17.59 7.59 -11.89
N VAL A 154 -16.53 8.37 -12.08
CA VAL A 154 -16.36 9.28 -13.21
C VAL A 154 -15.78 8.57 -14.44
N ILE A 155 -14.97 7.52 -14.21
CA ILE A 155 -14.36 6.68 -15.25
C ILE A 155 -15.37 5.65 -15.74
#